data_AF-A0A356TQM3-F1
#
_entry.id   AF-A0A356TQM3-F1
#
_cell.length_a   1.000
_cell.length_b   1.000
_cell.length_c   1.000
_cell.angle_alpha   90.00
_cell.angle_beta   90.00
_cell.angle_gamma   90.00
#
_symmetry.space_group_name_H-M   'P 1'
#
loop_
_entity.id
_entity.type
_entity.pdbx_description
1 polymer ?
#
loop_
_entity_poly.entity_id
_entity_poly.type
_entity_poly.pdbx_seq_one_letter_code
_entity_poly.pdbx_strand_id
1 'polypeptide(L)'
;MPRLISIMDAKKRDAQIEVESPIKKERHRYVDPSGNPVQHQRLVKGTEKTTYEALVAEAGDPDALSQALIEGDPELDLEQVGRRLTHTSRVYLGPAGNVLYVARILKVVYDAEGNEQSRDDFVDVEATVGEELPPIPWTGRLMPIDTVIRRLAFVRKLQLRHVNGLTFDFLYEIAETLQKEGKLMYVGAGKKAQQPLIFQTNGTPFRGFLEGRVDGDGYRLVLHLSNLEIKRVTEDEAEES
;
A
#
# COMPACT_ATOMS: atom_id res chain seq x y z
N MET A 1 -12.16 -0.79 -10.56
CA MET A 1 -12.64 -2.12 -10.97
C MET A 1 -12.85 -2.96 -9.73
N PRO A 2 -13.95 -3.71 -9.65
CA PRO A 2 -14.17 -4.68 -8.58
C PRO A 2 -13.00 -5.69 -8.57
N ARG A 3 -12.43 -5.98 -7.41
CA ARG A 3 -11.38 -7.01 -7.29
C ARG A 3 -12.06 -8.32 -6.94
N LEU A 4 -11.89 -9.35 -7.77
CA LEU A 4 -12.46 -10.67 -7.53
C LEU A 4 -11.44 -11.58 -6.84
N ILE A 5 -11.92 -12.37 -5.89
CA ILE A 5 -11.15 -13.44 -5.23
C ILE A 5 -12.05 -14.66 -5.06
N SER A 6 -11.45 -15.83 -4.87
CA SER A 6 -12.19 -17.05 -4.56
C SER A 6 -12.01 -17.42 -3.09
N ILE A 7 -13.08 -17.90 -2.43
CA ILE A 7 -13.02 -18.40 -1.04
C ILE A 7 -13.77 -19.73 -0.94
N MET A 8 -13.39 -20.57 0.03
CA MET A 8 -14.09 -21.83 0.33
C MET A 8 -14.91 -21.73 1.62
N ASP A 9 -16.02 -22.47 1.67
CA ASP A 9 -16.79 -22.71 2.89
C ASP A 9 -16.35 -24.00 3.62
N ALA A 10 -16.99 -24.27 4.77
CA ALA A 10 -16.77 -25.48 5.55
C ALA A 10 -17.06 -26.79 4.79
N LYS A 11 -17.93 -26.75 3.78
CA LYS A 11 -18.31 -27.88 2.91
C LYS A 11 -17.33 -28.05 1.74
N LYS A 12 -16.24 -27.26 1.69
CA LYS A 12 -15.24 -27.22 0.60
C LYS A 12 -15.83 -26.81 -0.75
N ARG A 13 -16.97 -26.14 -0.75
CA ARG A 13 -17.48 -25.43 -1.93
C ARG A 13 -16.71 -24.13 -2.06
N ASP A 14 -16.30 -23.77 -3.26
CA ASP A 14 -15.72 -22.47 -3.55
C ASP A 14 -16.71 -21.56 -4.27
N ALA A 15 -16.49 -20.25 -4.11
CA ALA A 15 -17.21 -19.23 -4.84
C ALA A 15 -16.27 -18.06 -5.13
N GLN A 16 -16.40 -17.50 -6.33
CA GLN A 16 -15.78 -16.25 -6.70
C GLN A 16 -16.64 -15.09 -6.21
N ILE A 17 -16.04 -14.17 -5.46
CA ILE A 17 -16.71 -13.06 -4.79
C ILE A 17 -15.93 -11.77 -4.98
N GLU A 18 -16.59 -10.65 -4.74
CA GLU A 18 -15.95 -9.34 -4.82
C GLU A 18 -15.37 -8.94 -3.46
N VAL A 19 -14.16 -8.37 -3.47
CA VAL A 19 -13.54 -7.69 -2.32
C VAL A 19 -13.53 -6.18 -2.53
N GLU A 20 -14.15 -5.47 -1.59
CA GLU A 20 -14.19 -4.02 -1.58
C GLU A 20 -13.42 -3.48 -0.37
N SER A 21 -12.52 -2.51 -0.61
CA SER A 21 -11.95 -1.74 0.51
C SER A 21 -12.95 -0.65 0.90
N PRO A 22 -13.26 -0.45 2.20
CA PRO A 22 -14.21 0.57 2.60
C PRO A 22 -13.75 1.95 2.15
N ILE A 23 -14.66 2.69 1.50
CA ILE A 23 -14.39 4.03 1.00
C ILE A 23 -14.15 4.97 2.20
N LYS A 24 -12.94 5.51 2.31
CA LYS A 24 -12.66 6.62 3.22
C LYS A 24 -13.10 7.91 2.52
N LYS A 25 -14.15 8.55 3.02
CA LYS A 25 -14.49 9.91 2.56
C LYS A 25 -13.35 10.85 2.90
N GLU A 26 -12.90 11.63 1.93
CA GLU A 26 -11.96 12.73 2.17
C GLU A 26 -12.58 13.69 3.18
N ARG A 27 -11.86 13.91 4.29
CA ARG A 27 -12.35 14.78 5.38
C ARG A 27 -12.16 16.26 5.07
N HIS A 28 -11.30 16.58 4.11
CA HIS A 28 -10.87 17.93 3.79
C HIS A 28 -10.72 18.10 2.28
N ARG A 29 -11.14 19.25 1.76
CA ARG A 29 -10.90 19.68 0.38
C ARG A 29 -10.16 21.01 0.43
N TYR A 30 -9.11 21.14 -0.36
CA TYR A 30 -8.42 22.41 -0.52
C TYR A 30 -9.19 23.31 -1.50
N VAL A 31 -9.38 24.57 -1.09
CA VAL A 31 -10.04 25.60 -1.89
C VAL A 31 -9.26 26.91 -1.77
N ASP A 32 -9.38 27.77 -2.78
CA ASP A 32 -8.87 29.15 -2.73
C ASP A 32 -9.78 30.04 -1.84
N PRO A 33 -9.41 31.31 -1.59
CA PRO A 33 -10.26 32.24 -0.83
C PRO A 33 -11.64 32.51 -1.44
N SER A 34 -11.84 32.22 -2.73
CA SER A 34 -13.11 32.35 -3.45
C SER A 34 -13.95 31.05 -3.43
N GLY A 35 -13.44 29.98 -2.81
CA GLY A 35 -14.08 28.66 -2.73
C GLY A 35 -13.85 27.76 -3.94
N ASN A 36 -13.00 28.13 -4.89
CA ASN A 36 -12.69 27.30 -6.05
C ASN A 36 -11.74 26.16 -5.69
N PRO A 37 -11.84 24.98 -6.33
CA PRO A 37 -10.86 23.91 -6.13
C PRO A 37 -9.45 24.36 -6.51
N VAL A 38 -8.48 24.07 -5.65
CA VAL A 38 -7.07 24.18 -6.02
C VAL A 38 -6.58 22.90 -6.68
N GLN A 39 -5.62 23.03 -7.60
CA GLN A 39 -4.98 21.91 -8.27
C GLN A 39 -3.48 21.95 -8.00
N HIS A 40 -2.89 20.80 -7.70
CA HIS A 40 -1.45 20.66 -7.64
C HIS A 40 -0.88 20.55 -9.06
N GLN A 41 0.04 21.44 -9.41
CA GLN A 41 0.76 21.39 -10.67
C GLN A 41 2.26 21.29 -10.39
N ARG A 42 2.95 20.44 -11.16
CA ARG A 42 4.41 20.37 -11.17
C ARG A 42 4.89 21.14 -12.40
N LEU A 43 5.83 22.05 -12.21
CA LEU A 43 6.39 22.89 -13.27
C LEU A 43 7.89 22.61 -13.40
N VAL A 44 8.43 22.80 -14.60
CA VAL A 44 9.88 22.79 -14.82
C VAL A 44 10.46 24.08 -14.22
N LYS A 45 11.43 23.93 -13.30
CA LYS A 45 12.13 25.06 -12.66
C LYS A 45 13.44 25.42 -13.37
N GLY A 46 14.07 24.45 -14.03
CA GLY A 46 15.35 24.60 -14.73
C GLY A 46 15.67 23.34 -15.51
N THR A 47 16.67 23.43 -16.39
CA THR A 47 17.16 22.36 -17.24
C THR A 47 18.59 21.98 -16.86
N GLU A 48 19.16 20.95 -17.50
CA GLU A 48 20.56 20.56 -17.31
C GLU A 48 21.55 21.70 -17.64
N LYS A 49 21.13 22.67 -18.45
CA LYS A 49 21.95 23.84 -18.82
C LYS A 49 21.88 24.97 -17.79
N THR A 50 20.80 25.01 -17.01
CA THR A 50 20.56 26.07 -16.02
C THR A 50 20.88 25.60 -14.61
N THR A 51 21.63 24.51 -14.46
CA THR A 51 22.17 24.11 -13.15
C THR A 51 23.30 25.05 -12.75
N TYR A 52 23.56 25.14 -11.45
CA TYR A 52 24.66 25.97 -10.95
C TYR A 52 26.00 25.58 -11.59
N GLU A 53 26.30 24.28 -11.68
CA GLU A 53 27.55 23.79 -12.25
C GLU A 53 27.68 24.14 -13.74
N ALA A 54 26.60 24.04 -14.52
CA ALA A 54 26.60 24.39 -15.94
C ALA A 54 26.80 25.90 -16.13
N LEU A 55 26.11 26.72 -15.34
CA LEU A 55 26.20 28.17 -15.41
C LEU A 55 27.57 28.69 -14.97
N VAL A 56 28.18 28.10 -13.93
CA VAL A 56 29.56 28.43 -13.52
C VAL A 56 30.56 28.00 -14.59
N ALA A 57 30.38 26.83 -15.21
CA ALA A 57 31.26 26.39 -16.28
C ALA A 57 31.20 27.31 -17.52
N GLU A 58 30.03 27.89 -17.81
CA GLU A 58 29.84 28.85 -18.90
C GLU A 58 30.36 30.26 -18.55
N ALA A 59 30.09 30.73 -17.32
CA ALA A 59 30.55 32.04 -16.84
C ALA A 59 32.06 32.07 -16.48
N GLY A 60 32.66 30.91 -16.24
CA GLY A 60 34.07 30.71 -15.90
C GLY A 60 34.33 30.59 -14.40
N ASP A 61 33.69 31.44 -13.59
CA ASP A 61 33.79 31.40 -12.12
C ASP A 61 32.48 31.88 -11.44
N PRO A 62 32.32 31.64 -10.12
CA PRO A 62 31.11 32.04 -9.39
C PRO A 62 30.89 33.56 -9.31
N ASP A 63 31.95 34.38 -9.32
CA ASP A 63 31.82 35.84 -9.22
C ASP A 63 31.30 36.41 -10.54
N ALA A 64 31.80 35.89 -11.67
CA ALA A 64 31.30 36.19 -13.01
C ALA A 64 29.84 35.74 -13.19
N LEU A 65 29.47 34.55 -12.68
CA LEU A 65 28.08 34.12 -12.66
C LEU A 65 27.20 35.07 -11.84
N SER A 66 27.68 35.52 -10.68
CA SER A 66 26.93 36.49 -9.87
C SER A 66 26.66 37.79 -10.62
N GLN A 67 27.61 38.29 -11.41
CA GLN A 67 27.37 39.47 -12.25
C GLN A 67 26.37 39.16 -13.37
N ALA A 68 26.49 38.01 -14.02
CA ALA A 68 25.56 37.61 -15.08
C ALA A 68 24.10 37.48 -14.59
N LEU A 69 23.89 37.01 -13.35
CA LEU A 69 22.58 36.95 -12.68
C LEU A 69 22.04 38.33 -12.27
N ILE A 70 22.90 39.34 -12.13
CA ILE A 70 22.47 40.73 -11.86
C ILE A 70 22.10 41.43 -13.18
N GLU A 71 22.87 41.18 -14.24
CA GLU A 71 22.69 41.80 -15.55
C GLU A 71 21.51 41.20 -16.33
N GLY A 72 21.14 39.95 -16.05
CA GLY A 72 19.99 39.28 -16.65
C GLY A 72 19.64 37.99 -15.92
N ASP A 73 18.93 37.09 -16.61
CA ASP A 73 18.44 35.84 -16.03
C ASP A 73 18.97 34.61 -16.81
N PRO A 74 20.29 34.36 -16.83
CA PRO A 74 20.88 33.22 -17.55
C PRO A 74 20.39 31.85 -17.06
N GLU A 75 19.84 31.77 -15.85
CA GLU A 75 19.23 30.58 -15.29
C GLU A 75 17.81 30.30 -15.81
N LEU A 76 17.19 31.25 -16.51
CA LEU A 76 15.83 31.11 -17.03
C LEU A 76 15.84 30.71 -18.52
N ASP A 77 15.71 29.41 -18.77
CA ASP A 77 15.36 28.90 -20.10
C ASP A 77 13.88 29.20 -20.39
N LEU A 78 13.60 30.33 -21.06
CA LEU A 78 12.25 30.81 -21.33
C LEU A 78 11.39 29.83 -22.16
N GLU A 79 11.99 28.88 -22.89
CA GLU A 79 11.23 27.88 -23.63
C GLU A 79 10.79 26.70 -22.75
N GLN A 80 11.51 26.42 -21.66
CA GLN A 80 11.26 25.25 -20.81
C GLN A 80 10.71 25.59 -19.43
N VAL A 81 11.17 26.68 -18.81
CA VAL A 81 10.77 27.08 -17.44
C VAL A 81 9.27 27.40 -17.40
N GLY A 82 8.60 26.94 -16.35
CA GLY A 82 7.14 27.11 -16.17
C GLY A 82 6.30 26.12 -16.96
N ARG A 83 6.90 25.26 -17.80
CA ARG A 83 6.17 24.20 -18.50
C ARG A 83 5.58 23.20 -17.50
N ARG A 84 4.30 22.86 -17.70
CA ARG A 84 3.59 21.87 -16.88
C ARG A 84 4.11 20.46 -17.15
N LEU A 85 4.53 19.79 -16.09
CA LEU A 85 4.90 18.38 -16.12
C LEU A 85 3.64 17.52 -16.03
N THR A 86 3.50 16.58 -16.96
CA THR A 86 2.42 15.58 -16.95
C THR A 86 3.01 14.21 -16.60
N HIS A 87 3.16 13.34 -17.59
CA HIS A 87 3.74 12.01 -17.46
C HIS A 87 5.25 12.12 -17.56
N THR A 88 5.95 11.86 -16.47
CA THR A 88 7.41 11.95 -16.38
C THR A 88 7.99 10.59 -16.01
N SER A 89 9.00 10.14 -16.73
CA SER A 89 9.82 8.99 -16.33
C SER A 89 10.98 9.48 -15.46
N ARG A 90 11.21 8.82 -14.32
CA ARG A 90 12.36 9.13 -13.47
C ARG A 90 13.60 8.44 -14.04
N VAL A 91 14.66 9.21 -14.28
CA VAL A 91 15.99 8.70 -14.60
C VAL A 91 16.95 9.09 -13.48
N TYR A 92 17.98 8.26 -13.26
CA TYR A 92 19.05 8.55 -12.33
C TYR A 92 20.30 8.88 -13.14
N LEU A 93 21.01 9.94 -12.73
CA LEU A 93 22.25 10.37 -13.37
C LEU A 93 23.44 9.97 -12.50
N GLY A 94 24.52 9.49 -13.12
CA GLY A 94 25.80 9.30 -12.45
C GLY A 94 26.51 10.64 -12.20
N PRO A 95 27.64 10.63 -11.47
CA PRO A 95 28.41 11.85 -11.19
C PRO A 95 28.84 12.65 -12.43
N ALA A 96 28.95 11.99 -13.58
CA ALA A 96 29.32 12.61 -14.86
C ALA A 96 28.10 13.01 -15.72
N GLY A 97 26.88 12.97 -15.18
CA GLY A 97 25.65 13.31 -15.92
C GLY A 97 25.15 12.21 -16.87
N ASN A 98 25.79 11.05 -16.91
CA ASN A 98 25.35 9.92 -17.73
C ASN A 98 24.14 9.21 -17.11
N VAL A 99 23.16 8.83 -17.93
CA VAL A 99 21.98 8.08 -17.50
C VAL A 99 22.38 6.69 -16.98
N LEU A 100 21.90 6.32 -15.80
CA LEU A 100 22.07 5.00 -15.20
C LEU A 100 20.96 4.07 -15.70
N TYR A 101 21.33 3.02 -16.44
CA TYR A 101 20.39 2.10 -17.09
C TYR A 101 20.04 0.86 -16.26
N VAL A 102 20.88 0.50 -15.28
CA VAL A 102 20.67 -0.71 -14.46
C VAL A 102 20.72 -0.33 -13.00
N ALA A 103 19.57 -0.38 -12.35
CA ALA A 103 19.48 -0.32 -10.90
C ALA A 103 19.39 -1.75 -10.36
N ARG A 104 20.37 -2.17 -9.56
CA ARG A 104 20.25 -3.37 -8.73
C ARG A 104 19.32 -3.04 -7.56
N ILE A 105 18.18 -3.71 -7.47
CA ILE A 105 17.25 -3.51 -6.35
C ILE A 105 17.72 -4.37 -5.19
N LEU A 106 17.99 -3.72 -4.06
CA LEU A 106 18.39 -4.37 -2.81
C LEU A 106 17.25 -4.27 -1.79
N LYS A 107 17.09 -5.32 -1.00
CA LYS A 107 16.26 -5.30 0.19
C LYS A 107 17.16 -5.01 1.40
N VAL A 108 16.95 -3.86 2.02
CA VAL A 108 17.64 -3.47 3.26
C VAL A 108 16.64 -3.48 4.40
N VAL A 109 16.95 -4.20 5.48
CA VAL A 109 16.12 -4.29 6.68
C VAL A 109 16.80 -3.49 7.79
N TYR A 110 16.05 -2.60 8.42
CA TYR A 110 16.51 -1.81 9.57
C TYR A 110 15.79 -2.27 10.85
N ASP A 111 16.44 -2.13 11.99
CA ASP A 111 15.82 -2.26 13.31
C ASP A 111 14.99 -1.02 13.68
N ALA A 112 14.46 -0.99 14.91
CA ALA A 112 13.65 0.13 15.38
C ALA A 112 14.50 1.38 15.68
N GLU A 113 15.78 1.20 15.94
CA GLU A 113 16.78 2.22 16.26
C GLU A 113 17.42 2.82 14.99
N GLY A 114 17.18 2.20 13.83
CA GLY A 114 17.68 2.63 12.52
C GLY A 114 18.98 1.98 12.07
N ASN A 115 19.50 0.97 12.78
CA ASN A 115 20.67 0.20 12.34
C ASN A 115 20.28 -0.84 11.29
N GLU A 116 21.17 -1.06 10.32
CA GLU A 116 20.98 -2.06 9.27
C GLU A 116 21.14 -3.48 9.83
N GLN A 117 20.06 -4.27 9.77
CA GLN A 117 20.06 -5.70 10.15
C GLN A 117 20.47 -6.62 9.00
N SER A 118 20.03 -6.34 7.77
CA SER A 118 20.36 -7.17 6.61
C SER A 118 20.30 -6.41 5.29
N ARG A 119 21.05 -6.91 4.29
CA ARG A 119 21.10 -6.40 2.92
C ARG A 119 21.28 -7.54 1.93
N ASP A 120 20.28 -7.73 1.09
CA ASP A 120 20.23 -8.82 0.11
C ASP A 120 19.67 -8.35 -1.24
N ASP A 121 19.79 -9.20 -2.27
CA ASP A 121 19.08 -8.98 -3.53
C ASP A 121 17.57 -9.03 -3.33
N PHE A 122 16.86 -8.09 -3.93
CA PHE A 122 15.40 -8.10 -3.90
C PHE A 122 14.88 -9.24 -4.78
N VAL A 123 14.04 -10.10 -4.19
CA VAL A 123 13.36 -11.19 -4.89
C VAL A 123 11.88 -10.85 -4.99
N ASP A 124 11.34 -10.90 -6.20
CA ASP A 124 9.92 -10.67 -6.42
C ASP A 124 9.06 -11.71 -5.70
N VAL A 125 8.00 -11.23 -5.06
CA VAL A 125 7.02 -12.07 -4.36
C VAL A 125 5.69 -11.96 -5.10
N GLU A 126 5.24 -13.08 -5.64
CA GLU A 126 3.97 -13.15 -6.36
C GLU A 126 2.75 -13.00 -5.45
N ALA A 127 1.64 -12.58 -6.06
CA ALA A 127 0.35 -12.57 -5.38
C ALA A 127 -0.09 -14.00 -5.03
N THR A 128 -0.72 -14.16 -3.87
CA THR A 128 -1.31 -15.41 -3.40
C THR A 128 -2.84 -15.37 -3.38
N VAL A 129 -3.41 -14.18 -3.60
CA VAL A 129 -4.84 -13.92 -3.63
C VAL A 129 -5.17 -13.12 -4.88
N GLY A 130 -6.11 -13.62 -5.68
CA GLY A 130 -6.51 -13.02 -6.94
C GLY A 130 -7.60 -13.84 -7.62
N GLU A 131 -8.06 -13.36 -8.77
CA GLU A 131 -9.14 -13.95 -9.55
C GLU A 131 -8.80 -15.34 -10.09
N GLU A 132 -7.60 -15.49 -10.68
CA GLU A 132 -7.13 -16.74 -11.26
C GLU A 132 -6.32 -17.60 -10.26
N LEU A 133 -6.28 -17.20 -8.99
CA LEU A 133 -5.52 -17.89 -7.94
C LEU A 133 -6.43 -18.85 -7.14
N PRO A 134 -5.84 -19.89 -6.50
CA PRO A 134 -6.61 -20.82 -5.70
C PRO A 134 -7.43 -20.13 -4.61
N PRO A 135 -8.61 -20.66 -4.28
CA PRO A 135 -9.48 -20.03 -3.30
C PRO A 135 -8.83 -20.02 -1.91
N ILE A 136 -9.16 -19.00 -1.12
CA ILE A 136 -8.81 -18.94 0.29
C ILE A 136 -9.56 -20.06 1.02
N PRO A 137 -8.87 -21.07 1.56
CA PRO A 137 -9.50 -22.24 2.17
C PRO A 137 -10.21 -21.88 3.49
N TRP A 138 -11.31 -22.57 3.76
CA TRP A 138 -11.91 -22.61 5.09
C TRP A 138 -10.98 -23.34 6.06
N THR A 139 -10.43 -22.63 7.04
CA THR A 139 -9.46 -23.24 7.96
C THR A 139 -10.13 -23.90 9.17
N GLY A 140 -11.35 -23.48 9.52
CA GLY A 140 -12.02 -23.84 10.78
C GLY A 140 -11.30 -23.36 12.05
N ARG A 141 -10.21 -22.60 11.93
CA ARG A 141 -9.44 -22.08 13.08
C ARG A 141 -10.14 -20.84 13.64
N LEU A 142 -11.08 -21.07 14.55
CA LEU A 142 -11.82 -20.03 15.25
C LEU A 142 -11.03 -19.47 16.43
N MET A 143 -11.01 -18.15 16.55
CA MET A 143 -10.28 -17.40 17.58
C MET A 143 -11.23 -16.40 18.27
N PRO A 144 -11.22 -16.32 19.62
CA PRO A 144 -12.00 -15.32 20.34
C PRO A 144 -11.63 -13.90 19.92
N ILE A 145 -12.63 -13.06 19.69
CA ILE A 145 -12.43 -11.66 19.25
C ILE A 145 -11.52 -10.91 20.22
N ASP A 146 -11.76 -11.02 21.53
CA ASP A 146 -10.97 -10.37 22.58
C ASP A 146 -9.47 -10.74 22.52
N THR A 147 -9.17 -12.02 22.27
CA THR A 147 -7.78 -12.49 22.13
C THR A 147 -7.09 -11.87 20.92
N VAL A 148 -7.79 -11.80 19.78
CA VAL A 148 -7.20 -11.31 18.53
C VAL A 148 -6.95 -9.81 18.59
N ILE A 149 -7.93 -9.02 19.05
CA ILE A 149 -7.82 -7.55 19.10
C ILE A 149 -6.74 -7.07 20.09
N ARG A 150 -6.42 -7.86 21.11
CA ARG A 150 -5.35 -7.54 22.08
C ARG A 150 -3.95 -7.93 21.61
N ARG A 151 -3.85 -8.81 20.61
CA ARG A 151 -2.57 -9.34 20.13
C ARG A 151 -2.16 -8.78 18.77
N LEU A 152 -3.10 -8.32 17.96
CA LEU A 152 -2.86 -7.91 16.58
C LEU A 152 -3.33 -6.50 16.31
N ALA A 153 -2.57 -5.76 15.51
CA ALA A 153 -3.00 -4.49 14.95
C ALA A 153 -3.57 -4.71 13.54
N PHE A 154 -4.86 -4.46 13.35
CA PHE A 154 -5.49 -4.55 12.03
C PHE A 154 -5.24 -3.28 11.21
N VAL A 155 -4.47 -3.41 10.13
CA VAL A 155 -4.03 -2.29 9.29
C VAL A 155 -4.90 -2.10 8.05
N ARG A 156 -5.61 -3.16 7.62
CA ARG A 156 -6.51 -3.11 6.46
C ARG A 156 -7.75 -3.98 6.71
N LYS A 157 -8.88 -3.59 6.12
CA LYS A 157 -10.14 -4.34 6.16
C LYS A 157 -10.71 -4.41 4.75
N LEU A 158 -11.26 -5.56 4.39
CA LEU A 158 -11.96 -5.78 3.12
C LEU A 158 -13.35 -6.32 3.41
N GLN A 159 -14.37 -5.77 2.76
CA GLN A 159 -15.71 -6.33 2.77
C GLN A 159 -15.82 -7.36 1.66
N LEU A 160 -16.30 -8.57 2.00
CA LEU A 160 -16.61 -9.61 1.03
C LEU A 160 -18.05 -9.42 0.56
N ARG A 161 -18.26 -9.32 -0.75
CA ARG A 161 -19.55 -9.05 -1.37
C ARG A 161 -19.90 -10.13 -2.38
N HIS A 162 -21.18 -10.46 -2.40
CA HIS A 162 -21.77 -11.34 -3.39
C HIS A 162 -21.84 -10.62 -4.75
N VAL A 163 -21.70 -11.40 -5.81
CA VAL A 163 -21.85 -10.94 -7.20
C VAL A 163 -23.20 -11.35 -7.80
N ASN A 164 -23.90 -12.30 -7.17
CA ASN A 164 -25.20 -12.82 -7.60
C ASN A 164 -25.94 -13.49 -6.40
N GLY A 165 -27.14 -14.03 -6.62
CA GLY A 165 -27.93 -14.68 -5.57
C GLY A 165 -27.29 -15.94 -4.97
N LEU A 166 -26.59 -16.76 -5.77
CA LEU A 166 -25.94 -17.97 -5.25
C LEU A 166 -24.77 -17.63 -4.31
N THR A 167 -24.00 -16.61 -4.66
CA THR A 167 -22.90 -16.11 -3.81
C THR A 167 -23.43 -15.33 -2.61
N PHE A 168 -24.64 -14.78 -2.69
CA PHE A 168 -25.32 -14.19 -1.53
C PHE A 168 -25.58 -15.26 -0.47
N ASP A 169 -26.28 -16.35 -0.82
CA ASP A 169 -26.59 -17.42 0.14
C ASP A 169 -25.32 -18.05 0.72
N PHE A 170 -24.32 -18.27 -0.14
CA PHE A 170 -23.01 -18.79 0.27
C PHE A 170 -22.31 -17.89 1.31
N LEU A 171 -22.24 -16.58 1.08
CA LEU A 171 -21.61 -15.65 2.02
C LEU A 171 -22.47 -15.42 3.28
N TYR A 172 -23.79 -15.48 3.15
CA TYR A 172 -24.72 -15.40 4.27
C TYR A 172 -24.53 -16.59 5.21
N GLU A 173 -24.48 -17.82 4.71
CA GLU A 173 -24.22 -19.05 5.51
C GLU A 173 -22.90 -18.94 6.30
N ILE A 174 -21.83 -18.44 5.66
CA ILE A 174 -20.55 -18.18 6.32
C ILE A 174 -20.69 -17.13 7.41
N ALA A 175 -21.34 -16.01 7.11
CA ALA A 175 -21.50 -14.91 8.05
C ALA A 175 -22.33 -15.32 9.27
N GLU A 176 -23.41 -16.07 9.06
CA GLU A 176 -24.28 -16.61 10.10
C GLU A 176 -23.52 -17.57 11.02
N THR A 177 -22.71 -18.45 10.44
CA THR A 177 -21.87 -19.40 11.20
C THR A 177 -20.89 -18.66 12.11
N LEU A 178 -20.19 -17.66 11.59
CA LEU A 178 -19.23 -16.88 12.38
C LEU A 178 -19.90 -16.01 13.45
N GLN A 179 -21.10 -15.47 13.17
CA GLN A 179 -21.88 -14.75 14.17
C GLN A 179 -22.32 -15.67 15.31
N LYS A 180 -22.85 -16.86 15.00
CA LYS A 180 -23.26 -17.87 16.00
C LYS A 180 -22.11 -18.27 16.91
N GLU A 181 -20.91 -18.41 16.35
CA GLU A 181 -19.69 -18.73 17.12
C GLU A 181 -19.14 -17.56 17.93
N GLY A 182 -19.43 -16.31 17.55
CA GLY A 182 -18.90 -15.11 18.19
C GLY A 182 -17.37 -14.99 18.12
N LYS A 183 -16.76 -15.55 17.06
CA LYS A 183 -15.30 -15.70 16.89
C LYS A 183 -14.88 -15.26 15.49
N LEU A 184 -13.60 -14.90 15.37
CA LEU A 184 -12.96 -14.68 14.08
C LEU A 184 -12.40 -15.99 13.55
N MET A 185 -12.49 -16.23 12.24
CA MET A 185 -11.81 -17.35 11.61
C MET A 185 -10.48 -16.89 10.99
N TYR A 186 -9.37 -17.49 11.41
CA TYR A 186 -8.08 -17.26 10.73
C TYR A 186 -8.13 -17.78 9.30
N VAL A 187 -7.60 -17.03 8.34
CA VAL A 187 -7.48 -17.46 6.95
C VAL A 187 -6.10 -17.12 6.39
N GLY A 188 -5.59 -18.00 5.54
CA GLY A 188 -4.33 -17.86 4.83
C GLY A 188 -4.42 -18.52 3.46
N ALA A 189 -3.48 -18.21 2.57
CA ALA A 189 -3.44 -18.75 1.22
C ALA A 189 -2.81 -20.15 1.17
N GLY A 190 -2.90 -20.76 -0.01
CA GLY A 190 -2.33 -22.07 -0.32
C GLY A 190 -3.13 -23.23 0.29
N LYS A 191 -2.83 -24.46 -0.15
CA LYS A 191 -3.61 -25.68 0.19
C LYS A 191 -3.79 -25.93 1.70
N LYS A 192 -2.82 -25.52 2.52
CA LYS A 192 -2.84 -25.70 3.98
C LYS A 192 -3.17 -24.41 4.76
N ALA A 193 -3.54 -23.33 4.07
CA ALA A 193 -3.82 -22.03 4.67
C ALA A 193 -2.67 -21.44 5.51
N GLN A 194 -1.41 -21.78 5.19
CA GLN A 194 -0.23 -21.32 5.93
C GLN A 194 0.51 -20.18 5.23
N GLN A 195 0.22 -19.93 3.94
CA GLN A 195 0.84 -18.83 3.22
C GLN A 195 0.14 -17.52 3.58
N PRO A 196 0.87 -16.39 3.60
CA PRO A 196 0.25 -15.08 3.80
C PRO A 196 -0.68 -14.74 2.63
N LEU A 197 -1.64 -13.84 2.89
CA LEU A 197 -2.47 -13.23 1.87
C LEU A 197 -1.73 -12.05 1.24
N ILE A 198 -1.37 -12.19 -0.05
CA ILE A 198 -0.68 -11.19 -0.86
C ILE A 198 -1.58 -10.87 -2.05
N PHE A 199 -2.07 -9.64 -2.13
CA PHE A 199 -3.14 -9.24 -3.07
C PHE A 199 -2.63 -8.68 -4.41
N GLN A 200 -1.32 -8.49 -4.54
CA GLN A 200 -0.64 -8.01 -5.75
C GLN A 200 0.85 -8.33 -5.64
N THR A 201 1.55 -8.49 -6.76
CA THR A 201 3.00 -8.74 -6.79
C THR A 201 3.75 -7.69 -5.99
N ASN A 202 4.71 -8.12 -5.17
CA ASN A 202 5.45 -7.32 -4.20
C ASN A 202 4.57 -6.57 -3.18
N GLY A 203 3.32 -7.00 -3.02
CA GLY A 203 2.39 -6.47 -2.03
C GLY A 203 2.74 -6.91 -0.61
N THR A 204 2.25 -6.14 0.36
CA THR A 204 2.43 -6.47 1.78
C THR A 204 1.76 -7.81 2.11
N PRO A 205 2.47 -8.75 2.76
CA PRO A 205 1.89 -10.00 3.23
C PRO A 205 1.04 -9.79 4.47
N PHE A 206 -0.16 -10.37 4.50
CA PHE A 206 -1.09 -10.27 5.62
C PHE A 206 -1.51 -11.64 6.17
N ARG A 207 -1.79 -11.66 7.47
CA ARG A 207 -2.65 -12.67 8.11
C ARG A 207 -4.10 -12.18 8.02
N GLY A 208 -5.01 -13.06 7.61
CA GLY A 208 -6.42 -12.74 7.46
C GLY A 208 -7.28 -13.29 8.58
N PHE A 209 -8.32 -12.54 8.95
CA PHE A 209 -9.30 -12.92 9.97
C PHE A 209 -10.69 -12.56 9.47
N LEU A 210 -11.54 -13.57 9.24
CA LEU A 210 -12.91 -13.38 8.81
C LEU A 210 -13.84 -13.17 10.01
N GLU A 211 -14.66 -12.12 9.92
CA GLU A 211 -15.74 -11.81 10.84
C GLU A 211 -17.07 -11.80 10.07
N GLY A 212 -18.05 -12.55 10.55
CA GLY A 212 -19.39 -12.59 10.00
C GLY A 212 -20.42 -11.95 10.92
N ARG A 213 -21.35 -11.21 10.33
CA ARG A 213 -22.56 -10.71 10.98
C ARG A 213 -23.76 -10.86 10.05
N VAL A 214 -24.93 -11.09 10.62
CA VAL A 214 -26.24 -11.17 9.94
C VAL A 214 -27.26 -10.31 10.69
N ASP A 215 -28.15 -9.67 9.95
CA ASP A 215 -29.23 -8.81 10.44
C ASP A 215 -30.44 -8.95 9.50
N GLY A 216 -31.46 -9.68 9.96
CA GLY A 216 -32.57 -10.11 9.10
C GLY A 216 -32.06 -10.83 7.86
N ASP A 217 -32.44 -10.34 6.68
CA ASP A 217 -32.01 -10.88 5.38
C ASP A 217 -30.67 -10.25 4.90
N GLY A 218 -29.99 -9.48 5.75
CA GLY A 218 -28.71 -8.87 5.44
C GLY A 218 -27.54 -9.62 6.05
N TYR A 219 -26.37 -9.57 5.40
CA TYR A 219 -25.11 -10.00 6.00
C TYR A 219 -24.02 -8.95 5.84
N ARG A 220 -23.00 -9.08 6.70
CA ARG A 220 -21.71 -8.40 6.59
C ARG A 220 -20.61 -9.39 6.89
N LEU A 221 -19.77 -9.64 5.89
CA LEU A 221 -18.57 -10.46 6.05
C LEU A 221 -17.34 -9.60 5.80
N VAL A 222 -16.47 -9.49 6.80
CA VAL A 222 -15.28 -8.62 6.79
C VAL A 222 -14.04 -9.46 6.96
N LEU A 223 -13.10 -9.31 6.03
CA LEU A 223 -11.75 -9.83 6.12
C LEU A 223 -10.84 -8.75 6.74
N HIS A 224 -10.50 -8.92 8.00
CA HIS A 224 -9.52 -8.09 8.70
C HIS A 224 -8.11 -8.59 8.41
N LEU A 225 -7.22 -7.68 8.04
CA LEU A 225 -5.84 -7.97 7.64
C LEU A 225 -4.86 -7.35 8.63
N SER A 226 -3.95 -8.17 9.12
CA SER A 226 -2.89 -7.75 10.04
C SER A 226 -1.54 -8.32 9.61
N ASN A 227 -0.49 -7.52 9.74
CA ASN A 227 0.91 -7.92 9.59
C ASN A 227 1.74 -7.46 10.80
N LEU A 228 1.09 -7.05 11.88
CA LEU A 228 1.71 -6.48 13.08
C LEU A 228 1.12 -7.15 14.33
N GLU A 229 2.02 -7.55 15.23
CA GLU A 229 1.67 -8.06 16.55
C GLU A 229 1.93 -6.98 17.60
N ILE A 230 1.01 -6.84 18.55
CA ILE A 230 1.13 -5.92 19.67
C ILE A 230 1.98 -6.64 20.73
N LYS A 231 3.16 -6.10 21.02
CA LYS A 231 3.97 -6.53 22.16
C LYS A 231 3.48 -5.81 23.42
N ARG A 232 3.47 -6.52 24.55
CA ARG A 232 3.29 -5.87 25.85
C ARG A 232 4.60 -5.17 26.20
N VAL A 233 4.50 -3.92 26.64
CA VAL A 233 5.60 -3.22 27.30
C VAL A 233 5.84 -3.96 28.63
N THR A 234 7.06 -4.43 28.84
CA THR A 234 7.48 -4.99 30.14
C THR A 234 7.84 -3.85 31.09
N GLU A 235 7.65 -4.02 32.40
CA GLU A 235 7.89 -2.95 33.40
C GLU A 235 9.30 -2.35 33.32
N ASP A 236 10.30 -3.15 32.92
CA ASP A 236 11.68 -2.70 32.72
C ASP A 236 11.85 -1.65 31.59
N GLU A 237 10.97 -1.62 30.58
CA GLU A 237 11.03 -0.66 29.48
C GLU A 237 10.27 0.65 29.78
N ALA A 238 9.48 0.69 30.87
CA ALA A 238 8.70 1.87 31.26
C ALA A 238 9.48 2.84 32.16
N GLU A 239 10.55 2.36 32.82
CA GLU A 239 11.41 3.19 33.68
C GLU A 239 12.52 3.92 32.89
N GLU A 240 12.78 3.54 31.63
CA GLU A 240 13.79 4.16 30.76
C GLU A 240 13.21 5.17 29.74
N SER A 241 11.91 5.46 29.78
CA SER A 241 11.23 6.41 28.88
C SER A 241 10.82 7.72 29.52
#